data_AF-A0A2E9R6B5-F1
#
_entry.id   AF-A0A2E9R6B5-F1
#
_cell.length_a   1.000
_cell.length_b   1.000
_cell.length_c   1.000
_cell.angle_alpha   90.00
_cell.angle_beta   90.00
_cell.angle_gamma   90.00
#
_symmetry.space_group_name_H-M   'P 1'
#
loop_
_entity.id
_entity.type
_entity.pdbx_description
1 polymer ?
#
loop_
_entity_poly.entity_id
_entity_poly.type
_entity_poly.pdbx_seq_one_letter_code
_entity_poly.pdbx_strand_id
1 'polypeptide(L)'
;MEHTSLLDNEAFQRDYEALKHVQLHPGRHTAENAWQHCEQVRARSASLATQNALSKDAHHKLDMLSLLHDIGKIEGTARPEKSVELMERYGVEQLDWLKSLVKYHDTNLPWYISAQKQQAPSDKAWRKLLKHVDIDLLCLFMIADRVDCPGGWKENKALMWFVHEVEKRKLLSQPLYIDEDTISL
;
A
#
# COMPACT_ATOMS: atom_id res chain seq x y z
N MET A 1 -5.10 -8.33 24.86
CA MET A 1 -5.52 -6.99 24.41
C MET A 1 -6.56 -7.23 23.36
N GLU A 2 -7.80 -6.77 23.60
CA GLU A 2 -8.84 -6.80 22.58
C GLU A 2 -8.35 -5.97 21.39
N HIS A 3 -8.38 -6.56 20.19
CA HIS A 3 -8.16 -5.82 18.96
C HIS A 3 -9.38 -4.91 18.78
N THR A 4 -9.30 -3.65 19.21
CA THR A 4 -10.27 -2.65 18.80
C THR A 4 -10.25 -2.59 17.28
N SER A 5 -11.33 -3.00 16.64
CA SER A 5 -11.46 -2.89 15.19
C SER A 5 -11.39 -1.41 14.84
N LEU A 6 -10.55 -1.04 13.88
CA LEU A 6 -10.50 0.33 13.36
C LEU A 6 -11.90 0.79 12.91
N LEU A 7 -12.71 -0.16 12.41
CA LEU A 7 -14.08 0.08 11.98
C LEU A 7 -15.04 0.38 13.13
N ASP A 8 -14.68 0.11 14.39
CA ASP A 8 -15.51 0.47 15.56
C ASP A 8 -15.14 1.87 16.11
N ASN A 9 -14.08 2.48 15.59
CA ASN A 9 -13.66 3.82 16.00
C ASN A 9 -14.49 4.88 15.25
N GLU A 10 -15.34 5.63 15.98
CA GLU A 10 -16.21 6.67 15.41
C GLU A 10 -15.45 7.76 14.64
N ALA A 11 -14.25 8.12 15.11
CA ALA A 11 -13.44 9.12 14.43
C ALA A 11 -12.91 8.58 13.10
N PHE A 12 -12.49 7.32 13.06
CA PHE A 12 -12.12 6.66 11.81
C PHE A 12 -13.31 6.53 10.87
N GLN A 13 -14.46 6.05 11.34
CA GLN A 13 -15.66 5.89 10.50
C GLN A 13 -16.06 7.20 9.80
N ARG A 14 -16.11 8.31 10.54
CA ARG A 14 -16.42 9.63 9.97
C ARG A 14 -15.40 10.04 8.91
N ASP A 15 -14.12 9.90 9.21
CA ASP A 15 -13.05 10.33 8.32
C ASP A 15 -12.97 9.42 7.08
N TYR A 16 -13.20 8.12 7.24
CA TYR A 16 -13.25 7.16 6.15
C TYR A 16 -14.45 7.42 5.23
N GLU A 17 -15.62 7.75 5.79
CA GLU A 17 -16.80 8.15 5.01
C GLU A 17 -16.54 9.45 4.22
N ALA A 18 -15.77 10.38 4.77
CA ALA A 18 -15.41 11.63 4.09
C ALA A 18 -14.58 11.41 2.81
N LEU A 19 -13.91 10.26 2.65
CA LEU A 19 -13.22 9.90 1.40
C LEU A 19 -14.18 9.80 0.20
N LYS A 20 -15.49 9.63 0.41
CA LYS A 20 -16.49 9.67 -0.68
C LYS A 20 -16.55 11.02 -1.39
N HIS A 21 -16.11 12.09 -0.72
CA HIS A 21 -16.06 13.44 -1.28
C HIS A 21 -14.68 13.82 -1.84
N VAL A 22 -13.70 12.93 -1.73
CA VAL A 22 -12.35 13.15 -2.26
C VAL A 22 -12.26 12.60 -3.68
N GLN A 23 -12.12 13.49 -4.66
CA GLN A 23 -11.91 13.12 -6.05
C GLN A 23 -10.48 12.63 -6.29
N LEU A 24 -10.36 11.62 -7.15
CA LEU A 24 -9.07 11.11 -7.60
C LEU A 24 -8.74 11.61 -9.01
N HIS A 25 -7.46 11.60 -9.35
CA HIS A 25 -7.02 11.99 -10.68
C HIS A 25 -7.46 10.94 -11.72
N PRO A 26 -8.31 11.28 -12.71
CA PRO A 26 -8.89 10.30 -13.63
C PRO A 26 -7.87 9.63 -14.56
N GLY A 27 -6.73 10.30 -14.82
CA GLY A 27 -5.60 9.67 -15.53
C GLY A 27 -4.80 8.66 -14.71
N ARG A 28 -5.11 8.48 -13.42
CA ARG A 28 -4.43 7.55 -12.50
C ARG A 28 -5.37 6.50 -11.90
N HIS A 29 -6.67 6.81 -11.85
CA HIS A 29 -7.69 6.02 -11.17
C HIS A 29 -8.96 5.94 -12.02
N THR A 30 -9.59 4.77 -11.98
CA THR A 30 -10.92 4.52 -12.56
C THR A 30 -12.01 4.56 -11.49
N ALA A 31 -11.66 4.53 -10.20
CA ALA A 31 -12.60 4.77 -9.11
C ALA A 31 -13.13 6.21 -9.12
N GLU A 32 -14.40 6.39 -8.75
CA GLU A 32 -15.09 7.67 -8.72
C GLU A 32 -14.57 8.60 -7.61
N ASN A 33 -14.13 8.00 -6.49
CA ASN A 33 -13.63 8.72 -5.31
C ASN A 33 -12.64 7.86 -4.52
N ALA A 34 -11.97 8.49 -3.55
CA ALA A 34 -10.96 7.82 -2.71
C ALA A 34 -11.53 6.69 -1.86
N TRP A 35 -12.80 6.78 -1.42
CA TRP A 35 -13.43 5.71 -0.65
C TRP A 35 -13.57 4.44 -1.49
N GLN A 36 -14.10 4.57 -2.71
CA GLN A 36 -14.28 3.45 -3.63
C GLN A 36 -12.94 2.81 -4.00
N HIS A 37 -11.90 3.63 -4.21
CA HIS A 37 -10.54 3.14 -4.41
C HIS A 37 -10.08 2.30 -3.21
N CYS A 38 -10.17 2.81 -1.98
CA CYS A 38 -9.77 2.06 -0.78
C CYS A 38 -10.51 0.72 -0.64
N GLU A 39 -11.82 0.67 -0.92
CA GLU A 39 -12.60 -0.57 -0.88
C GLU A 39 -12.18 -1.57 -1.97
N GLN A 40 -11.86 -1.09 -3.17
CA GLN A 40 -11.31 -1.93 -4.25
C GLN A 40 -9.91 -2.47 -3.89
N VAL A 41 -9.04 -1.62 -3.33
CA VAL A 41 -7.71 -2.01 -2.84
C VAL A 41 -7.82 -3.05 -1.73
N ARG A 42 -8.77 -2.88 -0.82
CA ARG A 42 -9.06 -3.82 0.27
C ARG A 42 -9.51 -5.18 -0.25
N ALA A 43 -10.48 -5.21 -1.16
CA ALA A 43 -10.94 -6.44 -1.80
C ALA A 43 -9.81 -7.14 -2.57
N ARG A 44 -9.01 -6.37 -3.31
CA ARG A 44 -7.87 -6.89 -4.05
C ARG A 44 -6.78 -7.45 -3.14
N SER A 45 -6.46 -6.75 -2.06
CA SER A 45 -5.49 -7.19 -1.06
C SER A 45 -5.91 -8.52 -0.41
N ALA A 46 -7.20 -8.67 -0.08
CA ALA A 46 -7.74 -9.91 0.45
C ALA A 46 -7.60 -11.08 -0.56
N SER A 47 -7.91 -10.83 -1.84
CA SER A 47 -7.74 -11.81 -2.92
C SER A 47 -6.28 -12.23 -3.07
N LEU A 48 -5.35 -11.29 -3.11
CA LEU A 48 -3.92 -11.57 -3.24
C LEU A 48 -3.39 -12.33 -2.02
N ALA A 49 -3.85 -11.99 -0.82
CA ALA A 49 -3.46 -12.68 0.41
C ALA A 49 -3.90 -14.16 0.38
N THR A 50 -5.12 -14.44 -0.10
CA THR A 50 -5.61 -15.81 -0.31
C THR A 50 -4.81 -16.55 -1.38
N GLN A 51 -4.55 -15.91 -2.53
CA GLN A 51 -3.77 -16.52 -3.63
C GLN A 51 -2.36 -16.92 -3.17
N ASN A 52 -1.75 -16.15 -2.27
CA ASN A 52 -0.41 -16.40 -1.73
C ASN A 52 -0.42 -17.24 -0.45
N ALA A 53 -1.57 -17.81 -0.06
CA ALA A 53 -1.75 -18.60 1.16
C ALA A 53 -1.18 -17.92 2.42
N LEU A 54 -1.36 -16.59 2.53
CA LEU A 54 -0.80 -15.82 3.63
C LEU A 54 -1.45 -16.15 4.97
N SER A 55 -0.72 -15.88 6.05
CA SER A 55 -1.23 -16.08 7.42
C SER A 55 -2.38 -15.12 7.75
N LYS A 56 -3.16 -15.44 8.78
CA LYS A 56 -4.22 -14.54 9.29
C LYS A 56 -3.68 -13.17 9.73
N ASP A 57 -2.47 -13.13 10.28
CA ASP A 57 -1.80 -11.88 10.65
C ASP A 57 -1.48 -11.03 9.40
N ALA A 58 -0.97 -11.64 8.33
CA ALA A 58 -0.73 -10.95 7.07
C ALA A 58 -2.02 -10.42 6.42
N HIS A 59 -3.10 -11.20 6.45
CA HIS A 59 -4.43 -10.72 6.04
C HIS A 59 -4.86 -9.49 6.83
N HIS A 60 -4.74 -9.53 8.16
CA HIS A 60 -5.09 -8.40 9.02
C HIS A 60 -4.24 -7.16 8.72
N LYS A 61 -2.93 -7.32 8.50
CA LYS A 61 -2.03 -6.22 8.14
C LYS A 61 -2.42 -5.56 6.82
N LEU A 62 -2.74 -6.35 5.80
CA LEU A 62 -3.19 -5.85 4.50
C LEU A 62 -4.55 -5.17 4.57
N ASP A 63 -5.47 -5.69 5.38
CA ASP A 63 -6.78 -5.08 5.63
C ASP A 63 -6.65 -3.69 6.28
N MET A 64 -5.90 -3.61 7.38
CA MET A 64 -5.59 -2.36 8.08
C MET A 64 -4.89 -1.33 7.18
N LEU A 65 -3.93 -1.80 6.36
CA LEU A 65 -3.21 -0.93 5.43
C LEU A 65 -4.15 -0.39 4.33
N SER A 66 -5.04 -1.23 3.79
CA SER A 66 -6.02 -0.82 2.77
C SER A 66 -6.96 0.27 3.29
N LEU A 67 -7.35 0.19 4.56
CA LEU A 67 -8.20 1.19 5.22
C LEU A 67 -7.49 2.53 5.46
N LEU A 68 -6.17 2.52 5.69
CA LEU A 68 -5.43 3.69 6.17
C LEU A 68 -4.46 4.33 5.17
N HIS A 69 -4.02 3.62 4.12
CA HIS A 69 -2.93 4.10 3.25
C HIS A 69 -3.16 5.53 2.74
N ASP A 70 -4.42 5.83 2.38
CA ASP A 70 -4.84 7.09 1.78
C ASP A 70 -5.77 7.95 2.64
N ILE A 71 -5.95 7.62 3.92
CA ILE A 71 -6.86 8.38 4.81
C ILE A 71 -6.47 9.87 4.91
N GLY A 72 -5.18 10.19 4.77
CA GLY A 72 -4.66 11.56 4.73
C GLY A 72 -5.21 12.42 3.59
N LYS A 73 -5.82 11.83 2.55
CA LYS A 73 -6.40 12.59 1.43
C LYS A 73 -7.58 13.48 1.85
N ILE A 74 -8.26 13.18 2.96
CA ILE A 74 -9.31 14.05 3.52
C ILE A 74 -8.78 15.44 3.91
N GLU A 75 -7.47 15.55 4.14
CA GLU A 75 -6.77 16.80 4.46
C GLU A 75 -6.21 17.48 3.20
N GLY A 76 -6.63 17.05 2.01
CA GLY A 76 -6.23 17.65 0.73
C GLY A 76 -4.79 17.32 0.30
N THR A 77 -4.20 16.24 0.82
CA THR A 77 -2.81 15.84 0.52
C THR A 77 -2.70 14.38 0.12
N ALA A 78 -1.84 14.08 -0.85
CA ALA A 78 -1.48 12.70 -1.22
C ALA A 78 -0.23 12.18 -0.50
N ARG A 79 0.25 12.90 0.53
CA ARG A 79 1.45 12.54 1.27
C ARG A 79 1.16 11.45 2.30
N PRO A 80 1.84 10.29 2.27
CA PRO A 80 1.60 9.22 3.23
C PRO A 80 1.82 9.61 4.69
N GLU A 81 2.68 10.62 4.96
CA GLU A 81 2.89 11.12 6.32
C GLU A 81 1.59 11.59 6.97
N LYS A 82 0.65 12.13 6.19
CA LYS A 82 -0.60 12.62 6.77
C LYS A 82 -1.49 11.48 7.24
N SER A 83 -1.53 10.38 6.51
CA SER A 83 -2.19 9.15 6.95
C SER A 83 -1.58 8.63 8.25
N VAL A 84 -0.25 8.69 8.39
CA VAL A 84 0.45 8.29 9.62
C VAL A 84 0.12 9.20 10.81
N GLU A 85 0.02 10.52 10.61
CA GLU A 85 -0.39 11.47 11.66
C GLU A 85 -1.81 11.16 12.18
N LEU A 86 -2.74 10.83 11.28
CA LEU A 86 -4.14 10.55 11.65
C LEU A 86 -4.30 9.25 12.47
N MET A 87 -3.34 8.34 12.46
CA MET A 87 -3.40 7.09 13.21
C MET A 87 -3.55 7.29 14.73
N GLU A 88 -2.99 8.36 15.29
CA GLU A 88 -3.15 8.72 16.71
C GLU A 88 -4.60 9.02 17.06
N ARG A 89 -5.33 9.67 16.14
CA ARG A 89 -6.77 9.94 16.31
C ARG A 89 -7.60 8.65 16.35
N TYR A 90 -7.10 7.58 15.74
CA TYR A 90 -7.79 6.30 15.63
C TYR A 90 -7.35 5.28 16.70
N GLY A 91 -6.38 5.63 17.55
CA GLY A 91 -5.88 4.75 18.63
C GLY A 91 -5.02 3.58 18.14
N VAL A 92 -4.34 3.75 17.01
CA VAL A 92 -3.48 2.72 16.39
C VAL A 92 -2.04 3.18 16.19
N GLU A 93 -1.62 4.26 16.85
CA GLU A 93 -0.28 4.83 16.78
C GLU A 93 0.82 3.91 17.34
N GLN A 94 0.48 2.98 18.22
CA GLN A 94 1.38 1.97 18.75
C GLN A 94 1.80 0.90 17.71
N LEU A 95 1.13 0.85 16.55
CA LEU A 95 1.38 -0.16 15.52
C LEU A 95 2.50 0.29 14.56
N ASP A 96 3.75 0.11 14.97
CA ASP A 96 4.94 0.52 14.17
C ASP A 96 5.01 -0.13 12.79
N TRP A 97 4.57 -1.38 12.67
CA TRP A 97 4.50 -2.08 11.39
C TRP A 97 3.53 -1.40 10.42
N LEU A 98 2.39 -0.89 10.93
CA LEU A 98 1.35 -0.24 10.15
C LEU A 98 1.80 1.15 9.72
N LYS A 99 2.39 1.92 10.65
CA LYS A 99 3.03 3.20 10.33
C LYS A 99 4.07 3.06 9.22
N SER A 100 4.89 2.02 9.30
CA SER A 100 5.92 1.76 8.30
C SER A 100 5.32 1.40 6.94
N LEU A 101 4.35 0.48 6.90
CA LEU A 101 3.69 0.13 5.65
C LEU A 101 2.96 1.32 5.02
N VAL A 102 2.18 2.08 5.79
CA VAL A 102 1.50 3.31 5.32
C VAL A 102 2.53 4.29 4.78
N LYS A 103 3.62 4.53 5.50
CA LYS A 103 4.67 5.46 5.03
C LYS A 103 5.32 5.03 3.72
N TYR A 104 5.53 3.73 3.53
CA TYR A 104 6.32 3.22 2.41
C TYR A 104 5.48 2.71 1.22
N HIS A 105 4.15 2.65 1.32
CA HIS A 105 3.30 2.04 0.29
C HIS A 105 3.44 2.67 -1.12
N ASP A 106 3.72 3.97 -1.21
CA ASP A 106 3.93 4.66 -2.50
C ASP A 106 5.41 4.96 -2.80
N THR A 107 6.34 4.23 -2.17
CA THR A 107 7.80 4.47 -2.34
C THR A 107 8.31 4.18 -3.76
N ASN A 108 7.61 3.32 -4.49
CA ASN A 108 7.93 2.97 -5.88
C ASN A 108 8.02 4.21 -6.78
N LEU A 109 7.11 5.17 -6.65
CA LEU A 109 7.07 6.38 -7.48
C LEU A 109 8.29 7.32 -7.28
N PRO A 110 8.59 7.82 -6.07
CA PRO A 110 9.75 8.68 -5.85
C PRO A 110 11.08 7.97 -6.14
N TRP A 111 11.16 6.65 -5.92
CA TRP A 111 12.36 5.88 -6.26
C TRP A 111 12.52 5.70 -7.75
N TYR A 112 11.44 5.43 -8.49
CA TYR A 112 11.47 5.37 -9.94
C TYR A 112 11.89 6.70 -10.56
N ILE A 113 11.32 7.83 -10.10
CA ILE A 113 11.70 9.17 -10.56
C ILE A 113 13.20 9.43 -10.32
N SER A 114 13.72 9.05 -9.15
CA SER A 114 15.14 9.19 -8.84
C SER A 114 16.00 8.30 -9.75
N ALA A 115 15.58 7.07 -10.03
CA ALA A 115 16.26 6.16 -10.94
C ALA A 115 16.32 6.71 -12.39
N GLN A 116 15.23 7.31 -12.88
CA GLN A 116 15.22 7.98 -14.20
C GLN A 116 16.22 9.15 -14.28
N LYS A 117 16.57 9.75 -13.15
CA LYS A 117 17.60 10.79 -13.04
C LYS A 117 18.99 10.24 -12.75
N GLN A 118 19.22 8.93 -12.93
CA GLN A 118 20.46 8.23 -12.60
C GLN A 118 20.85 8.33 -11.11
N GLN A 119 19.86 8.53 -10.24
CA GLN A 119 19.99 8.64 -8.79
C GLN A 119 19.18 7.54 -8.09
N ALA A 120 19.26 6.32 -8.60
CA ALA A 120 18.55 5.18 -8.04
C ALA A 120 18.84 4.98 -6.54
N PRO A 121 17.89 4.47 -5.75
CA PRO A 121 18.09 4.23 -4.33
C PRO A 121 19.29 3.32 -4.08
N SER A 122 20.21 3.78 -3.22
CA SER A 122 21.39 3.01 -2.82
C SER A 122 21.02 1.72 -2.05
N ASP A 123 21.95 0.78 -1.93
CA ASP A 123 21.77 -0.41 -1.10
C ASP A 123 21.48 -0.07 0.38
N LYS A 124 22.00 1.07 0.87
CA LYS A 124 21.68 1.57 2.20
C LYS A 124 20.20 1.94 2.31
N ALA A 125 19.60 2.51 1.26
CA ALA A 125 18.18 2.83 1.23
C ALA A 125 17.31 1.56 1.21
N TRP A 126 17.68 0.56 0.41
CA TRP A 126 17.02 -0.75 0.41
C TRP A 126 17.10 -1.45 1.77
N ARG A 127 18.29 -1.52 2.39
CA ARG A 127 18.43 -2.07 3.75
C ARG A 127 17.59 -1.33 4.78
N LYS A 128 17.47 -0.01 4.65
CA LYS A 128 16.59 0.78 5.53
C LYS A 128 15.13 0.42 5.32
N LEU A 129 14.67 0.29 4.08
CA LEU A 129 13.31 -0.15 3.77
C LEU A 129 13.03 -1.52 4.42
N LEU A 130 13.88 -2.52 4.13
CA LEU A 130 13.73 -3.90 4.63
C LEU A 130 13.77 -4.03 6.16
N LYS A 131 14.36 -3.05 6.87
CA LYS A 131 14.33 -3.02 8.34
C LYS A 131 12.94 -2.65 8.89
N HIS A 132 12.14 -1.94 8.11
CA HIS A 132 10.87 -1.35 8.55
C HIS A 132 9.64 -2.04 7.99
N VAL A 133 9.76 -2.72 6.85
CA VAL A 133 8.62 -3.35 6.17
C VAL A 133 8.92 -4.80 5.83
N ASP A 134 7.86 -5.61 5.88
CA ASP A 134 7.80 -6.87 5.17
C ASP A 134 7.68 -6.57 3.66
N ILE A 135 8.69 -6.93 2.88
CA ILE A 135 8.76 -6.59 1.45
C ILE A 135 7.74 -7.36 0.63
N ASP A 136 7.35 -8.56 1.06
CA ASP A 136 6.36 -9.38 0.36
C ASP A 136 4.99 -8.71 0.49
N LEU A 137 4.62 -8.32 1.72
CA LEU A 137 3.39 -7.57 1.97
C LEU A 137 3.37 -6.22 1.27
N LEU A 138 4.51 -5.51 1.24
CA LEU A 138 4.61 -4.22 0.55
C LEU A 138 4.39 -4.37 -0.96
N CYS A 139 4.99 -5.38 -1.60
CA CYS A 139 4.80 -5.63 -3.03
C CYS A 139 3.36 -5.99 -3.36
N LEU A 140 2.76 -6.92 -2.60
CA LEU A 140 1.36 -7.31 -2.79
C LEU A 140 0.42 -6.11 -2.61
N PHE A 141 0.66 -5.28 -1.58
CA PHE A 141 -0.14 -4.09 -1.38
C PHE A 141 0.03 -3.07 -2.50
N MET A 142 1.26 -2.79 -2.94
CA MET A 142 1.53 -1.86 -4.05
C MET A 142 0.84 -2.29 -5.36
N ILE A 143 0.69 -3.61 -5.58
CA ILE A 143 -0.08 -4.14 -6.71
C ILE A 143 -1.59 -3.95 -6.47
N ALA A 144 -2.07 -4.23 -5.26
CA ALA A 144 -3.47 -4.00 -4.91
C ALA A 144 -3.87 -2.53 -5.04
N ASP A 145 -3.00 -1.62 -4.65
CA ASP A 145 -3.12 -0.15 -4.76
C ASP A 145 -3.19 0.37 -6.22
N ARG A 146 -3.00 -0.52 -7.19
CA ARG A 146 -3.14 -0.24 -8.63
C ARG A 146 -4.30 -0.99 -9.28
N VAL A 147 -5.20 -1.56 -8.48
CA VAL A 147 -6.39 -2.29 -8.96
C VAL A 147 -7.24 -1.48 -9.93
N ASP A 148 -7.34 -0.17 -9.72
CA ASP A 148 -8.16 0.73 -10.51
C ASP A 148 -7.33 1.62 -11.45
N CYS A 149 -6.06 1.29 -11.67
CA CYS A 149 -5.18 2.02 -12.58
C CYS A 149 -5.63 1.82 -14.04
N PRO A 150 -5.81 2.90 -14.84
CA PRO A 150 -6.10 2.76 -16.26
C PRO A 150 -5.04 1.93 -16.99
N GLY A 151 -5.46 0.88 -17.72
CA GLY A 151 -4.56 -0.07 -18.38
C GLY A 151 -4.08 -1.22 -17.48
N GLY A 152 -4.41 -1.20 -16.18
CA GLY A 152 -4.06 -2.23 -15.21
C GLY A 152 -2.69 -2.00 -14.56
N TRP A 153 -2.42 -2.78 -13.50
CA TRP A 153 -1.25 -2.58 -12.65
C TRP A 153 0.09 -2.76 -13.39
N LYS A 154 0.15 -3.61 -14.42
CA LYS A 154 1.35 -3.86 -15.23
C LYS A 154 1.78 -2.65 -16.06
N GLU A 155 0.85 -1.76 -16.40
CA GLU A 155 1.16 -0.52 -17.15
C GLU A 155 1.79 0.55 -16.23
N ASN A 156 1.74 0.35 -14.90
CA ASN A 156 2.36 1.24 -13.96
C ASN A 156 3.89 1.04 -13.91
N LYS A 157 4.61 1.84 -14.70
CA LYS A 157 6.09 1.76 -14.84
C LYS A 157 6.84 1.85 -13.50
N ALA A 158 6.36 2.67 -12.56
CA ALA A 158 7.02 2.82 -11.27
C ALA A 158 6.88 1.56 -10.42
N LEU A 159 5.67 0.97 -10.37
CA LEU A 159 5.41 -0.31 -9.72
C LEU A 159 6.27 -1.41 -10.34
N MET A 160 6.21 -1.57 -11.66
CA MET A 160 6.95 -2.64 -12.35
C MET A 160 8.46 -2.51 -12.17
N TRP A 161 8.99 -1.29 -12.20
CA TRP A 161 10.40 -1.05 -11.90
C TRP A 161 10.76 -1.48 -10.47
N PHE A 162 9.93 -1.13 -9.48
CA PHE A 162 10.19 -1.50 -8.09
C PHE A 162 10.17 -3.01 -7.89
N VAL A 163 9.16 -3.68 -8.45
CA VAL A 163 9.01 -5.14 -8.38
C VAL A 163 10.18 -5.86 -9.07
N HIS A 164 10.62 -5.37 -10.24
CA HIS A 164 11.80 -5.89 -10.91
C HIS A 164 13.09 -5.70 -10.10
N GLU A 165 13.26 -4.56 -9.43
CA GLU A 165 14.42 -4.35 -8.55
C GLU A 165 14.38 -5.27 -7.32
N VAL A 166 13.20 -5.51 -6.74
CA VAL A 166 13.00 -6.48 -5.65
C VAL A 166 13.38 -7.90 -6.08
N GLU A 167 12.92 -8.31 -7.26
CA GLU A 167 13.22 -9.61 -7.89
C GLU A 167 14.72 -9.76 -8.16
N LYS A 168 15.31 -8.81 -8.89
CA LYS A 168 16.74 -8.78 -9.24
C LYS A 168 17.64 -8.83 -8.01
N ARG A 169 17.22 -8.22 -6.90
CA ARG A 169 17.94 -8.20 -5.62
C ARG A 169 17.64 -9.43 -4.75
N LYS A 170 16.74 -10.31 -5.17
CA LYS A 170 16.31 -11.53 -4.48
C LYS A 170 15.81 -11.24 -3.06
N LEU A 171 14.98 -10.21 -2.94
CA LEU A 171 14.51 -9.74 -1.62
C LEU A 171 13.23 -10.42 -1.16
N LEU A 172 12.48 -11.06 -2.05
CA LEU A 172 11.26 -11.78 -1.69
C LEU A 172 11.59 -13.00 -0.83
N SER A 173 10.76 -13.26 0.18
CA SER A 173 10.92 -14.48 0.99
C SER A 173 10.38 -15.72 0.28
N GLN A 174 9.46 -15.52 -0.67
CA GLN A 174 8.83 -16.55 -1.49
C GLN A 174 8.36 -15.96 -2.83
N PRO A 175 8.14 -16.78 -3.87
CA PRO A 175 7.47 -16.33 -5.09
C PRO A 175 6.10 -15.74 -4.76
N LEU A 176 5.76 -14.62 -5.40
CA LEU A 176 4.45 -13.98 -5.29
C LEU A 176 3.57 -14.39 -6.47
N TYR A 177 2.39 -14.89 -6.18
CA TYR A 177 1.36 -15.25 -7.15
C TYR A 177 0.37 -14.09 -7.31
N ILE A 178 0.27 -13.55 -8.51
CA ILE A 178 -0.56 -12.38 -8.82
C ILE A 178 -1.37 -12.72 -10.07
N ASP A 179 -2.66 -12.97 -9.89
CA ASP A 179 -3.53 -13.47 -10.96
C ASP A 179 -2.99 -14.79 -11.56
N GLU A 180 -2.70 -14.81 -12.87
CA GLU A 180 -2.12 -15.95 -13.58
C GLU A 180 -0.58 -15.87 -13.66
N ASP A 181 0.02 -14.78 -13.17
CA ASP A 181 1.47 -14.57 -13.20
C ASP A 181 2.14 -14.99 -11.88
N THR A 182 3.41 -15.32 -11.98
CA THR A 182 4.28 -15.57 -10.83
C THR A 182 5.49 -14.63 -10.90
N ILE A 183 5.79 -13.97 -9.78
CA ILE A 183 7.01 -13.17 -9.61
C ILE A 183 7.94 -13.97 -8.71
N SER A 184 9.09 -14.39 -9.23
CA SER A 184 9.93 -15.44 -8.64
C SER A 184 11.41 -15.06 -8.51
N LEU A 185 12.13 -15.73 -7.60
CA LEU A 185 13.58 -15.58 -7.35
C LEU A 185 14.49 -16.13 -8.46
#